data_AF-A0A8J6XGU7-F1
#
_entry.id   AF-A0A8J6XGU7-F1
#
_cell.length_a   1.000
_cell.length_b   1.000
_cell.length_c   1.000
_cell.angle_alpha   90.00
_cell.angle_beta   90.00
_cell.angle_gamma   90.00
#
_symmetry.space_group_name_H-M   'P 1'
#
loop_
_entity.id
_entity.type
_entity.pdbx_description
1 polymer ?
#
loop_
_entity_poly.entity_id
_entity_poly.type
_entity_poly.pdbx_seq_one_letter_code
_entity_poly.pdbx_strand_id
1 'polypeptide(L)'
;MLTSVDKASTISSFGQGDAGNINVDVTGAVTISGRKDGSSSAIGSTVESGAKGKGGNITISGGSFSLLDGALLSVSTLGEGNAGNIDLNITGAVTISGVKDGLRSVINSAVGTGNGAAGNLNVNARTIFLDNSTLSTDTRSRDNNPNIEQATINLQASDLVLLRRGSKITTNASGENIIGGNININTNFLVGLEDSDIMMRSRSGWRQSQLWKPKAW
;
A
#
# COMPACT_ATOMS: atom_id res chain seq x y z
N MET A 1 -13.64 8.44 -1.58
CA MET A 1 -14.00 8.49 -0.15
C MET A 1 -12.73 8.81 0.61
N LEU A 2 -12.66 9.92 1.33
CA LEU A 2 -11.43 10.36 1.97
C LEU A 2 -11.73 10.80 3.41
N THR A 3 -10.83 10.47 4.32
CA THR A 3 -10.79 11.02 5.68
C THR A 3 -9.41 11.63 5.89
N SER A 4 -9.35 12.80 6.52
CA SER A 4 -8.09 13.48 6.81
C SER A 4 -8.07 14.11 8.19
N VAL A 5 -6.86 14.26 8.74
CA VAL A 5 -6.57 15.17 9.85
C VAL A 5 -5.76 16.32 9.28
N ASP A 6 -6.40 17.47 9.19
CA ASP A 6 -5.84 18.63 8.51
C ASP A 6 -4.84 19.39 9.38
N LYS A 7 -3.94 20.11 8.71
CA LYS A 7 -2.96 20.99 9.36
C LYS A 7 -3.65 22.11 10.16
N ALA A 8 -3.11 22.44 11.33
CA ALA A 8 -3.53 23.63 12.07
C ALA A 8 -2.97 24.93 11.47
N SER A 9 -3.78 26.00 11.51
CA SER A 9 -3.43 27.37 11.09
C SER A 9 -2.16 27.88 11.79
N THR A 10 -1.46 28.86 11.21
CA THR A 10 -0.17 29.42 11.69
C THR A 10 -0.21 30.08 13.08
N ILE A 11 -1.37 30.09 13.73
CA ILE A 11 -1.65 30.69 15.04
C ILE A 11 -2.29 29.70 16.04
N SER A 12 -2.40 28.42 15.70
CA SER A 12 -2.91 27.37 16.58
C SER A 12 -1.96 26.18 16.63
N SER A 13 -1.84 25.53 17.80
CA SER A 13 -1.12 24.27 17.97
C SER A 13 -1.52 23.25 16.90
N PHE A 14 -0.56 22.47 16.40
CA PHE A 14 -0.74 21.39 15.42
C PHE A 14 -2.06 20.62 15.59
N GLY A 15 -2.73 20.27 14.49
CA GLY A 15 -3.97 19.50 14.51
C GLY A 15 -3.70 18.16 15.18
N GLN A 16 -4.35 17.90 16.32
CA GLN A 16 -4.19 16.66 17.09
C GLN A 16 -5.44 15.80 16.89
N GLY A 17 -5.26 14.60 16.35
CA GLY A 17 -6.34 13.64 16.12
C GLY A 17 -5.90 12.51 15.22
N ASP A 18 -6.49 11.34 15.41
CA ASP A 18 -6.27 10.19 14.53
C ASP A 18 -7.15 10.30 13.28
N ALA A 19 -6.64 9.88 12.12
CA ALA A 19 -7.43 9.88 10.89
C ALA A 19 -8.51 8.79 10.94
N GLY A 20 -9.67 9.08 10.33
CA GLY A 20 -10.82 8.19 10.37
C GLY A 20 -10.57 6.87 9.64
N ASN A 21 -11.11 5.78 10.18
CA ASN A 21 -11.12 4.48 9.50
C ASN A 21 -12.15 4.47 8.36
N ILE A 22 -11.86 3.72 7.31
CA ILE A 22 -12.75 3.51 6.17
C ILE A 22 -13.10 2.03 6.08
N ASN A 23 -14.38 1.71 6.18
CA ASN A 23 -14.89 0.35 6.02
C ASN A 23 -15.82 0.28 4.81
N VAL A 24 -15.46 -0.53 3.82
CA VAL A 24 -16.33 -0.88 2.69
C VAL A 24 -16.70 -2.34 2.85
N ASP A 25 -17.95 -2.62 3.17
CA ASP A 25 -18.44 -3.97 3.37
C ASP A 25 -19.62 -4.22 2.40
N VAL A 26 -19.34 -4.99 1.35
CA VAL A 26 -20.32 -5.33 0.32
C VAL A 26 -20.23 -6.80 -0.03
N THR A 27 -21.32 -7.39 -0.53
CA THR A 27 -21.31 -8.77 -1.03
C THR A 27 -20.80 -8.87 -2.47
N GLY A 28 -20.93 -7.79 -3.23
CA GLY A 28 -20.64 -7.72 -4.65
C GLY A 28 -19.24 -7.21 -4.99
N ALA A 29 -19.13 -6.57 -6.15
CA ALA A 29 -17.88 -6.00 -6.64
C ALA A 29 -17.63 -4.60 -6.06
N VAL A 30 -16.39 -4.32 -5.67
CA VAL A 30 -15.88 -2.97 -5.40
C VAL A 30 -14.99 -2.57 -6.56
N THR A 31 -15.31 -1.46 -7.23
CA THR A 31 -14.49 -0.91 -8.32
C THR A 31 -14.14 0.53 -8.02
N ILE A 32 -12.85 0.84 -8.07
CA ILE A 32 -12.31 2.20 -7.99
C ILE A 32 -11.51 2.39 -9.27
N SER A 33 -11.97 3.24 -10.17
CA SER A 33 -11.34 3.42 -11.48
C SER A 33 -11.16 4.90 -11.83
N GLY A 34 -10.02 5.18 -12.45
CA GLY A 34 -9.85 6.37 -13.26
C GLY A 34 -9.18 7.53 -12.56
N ARG A 35 -8.90 8.52 -13.40
CA ARG A 35 -8.37 9.84 -13.09
C ARG A 35 -9.18 10.87 -13.87
N LYS A 36 -9.38 12.04 -13.29
CA LYS A 36 -10.03 13.19 -13.92
C LYS A 36 -9.36 14.48 -13.44
N ASP A 37 -9.04 15.38 -14.37
CA ASP A 37 -8.48 16.70 -14.08
C ASP A 37 -7.23 16.62 -13.18
N GLY A 38 -6.34 15.66 -13.46
CA GLY A 38 -5.13 15.42 -12.67
C GLY A 38 -5.34 14.68 -11.34
N SER A 39 -6.58 14.42 -10.94
CA SER A 39 -6.93 13.76 -9.67
C SER A 39 -7.30 12.30 -9.86
N SER A 40 -6.75 11.40 -9.04
CA SER A 40 -7.15 9.99 -9.02
C SER A 40 -8.45 9.77 -8.28
N SER A 41 -9.28 8.86 -8.80
CA SER A 41 -10.28 8.18 -7.99
C SER A 41 -9.57 7.51 -6.83
N ALA A 42 -9.94 7.86 -5.61
CA ALA A 42 -9.21 7.44 -4.43
C ALA A 42 -10.11 7.03 -3.25
N ILE A 43 -9.63 6.02 -2.52
CA ILE A 43 -9.98 5.81 -1.12
C ILE A 43 -8.74 6.05 -0.29
N GLY A 44 -8.84 6.89 0.72
CA GLY A 44 -7.68 7.13 1.57
C GLY A 44 -7.98 7.72 2.95
N SER A 45 -7.10 7.39 3.89
CA SER A 45 -7.09 7.91 5.25
C SER A 45 -5.73 8.55 5.52
N THR A 46 -5.70 9.86 5.75
CA THR A 46 -4.44 10.62 5.77
C THR A 46 -4.31 11.53 6.99
N VAL A 47 -3.16 11.49 7.66
CA VAL A 47 -2.75 12.54 8.61
C VAL A 47 -1.85 13.52 7.87
N GLU A 48 -2.27 14.78 7.71
CA GLU A 48 -1.55 15.75 6.90
C GLU A 48 -0.26 16.26 7.54
N SER A 49 0.59 16.89 6.74
CA SER A 49 1.86 17.47 7.20
C SER A 49 1.60 18.53 8.29
N GLY A 50 2.23 18.36 9.45
CA GLY A 50 2.04 19.25 10.59
C GLY A 50 0.82 18.90 11.46
N ALA A 51 0.10 17.82 11.17
CA ALA A 51 -0.80 17.20 12.13
C ALA A 51 -0.07 16.14 12.97
N LYS A 52 -0.66 15.75 14.10
CA LYS A 52 -0.19 14.66 14.96
C LYS A 52 -1.34 13.69 15.24
N GLY A 53 -1.11 12.43 14.90
CA GLY A 53 -2.05 11.35 15.11
C GLY A 53 -1.72 10.13 14.25
N LYS A 54 -2.41 9.03 14.52
CA LYS A 54 -2.28 7.79 13.75
C LYS A 54 -3.11 7.87 12.47
N GLY A 55 -2.58 7.32 11.38
CA GLY A 55 -3.34 7.08 10.17
C GLY A 55 -4.47 6.09 10.44
N GLY A 56 -5.64 6.32 9.84
CA GLY A 56 -6.75 5.39 9.93
C GLY A 56 -6.55 4.17 9.03
N ASN A 57 -7.20 3.08 9.38
CA ASN A 57 -7.18 1.85 8.61
C ASN A 57 -8.20 1.89 7.48
N ILE A 58 -7.94 1.16 6.40
CA ILE A 58 -8.92 0.89 5.35
C ILE A 58 -9.18 -0.61 5.28
N THR A 59 -10.43 -1.00 5.51
CA THR A 59 -10.89 -2.38 5.36
C THR A 59 -11.89 -2.46 4.21
N ILE A 60 -11.64 -3.35 3.25
CA ILE A 60 -12.56 -3.60 2.13
C ILE A 60 -12.89 -5.09 2.08
N SER A 61 -14.16 -5.41 2.27
CA SER A 61 -14.73 -6.75 2.12
C SER A 61 -15.64 -6.81 0.89
N GLY A 62 -15.51 -7.86 0.09
CA GLY A 62 -16.20 -7.94 -1.20
C GLY A 62 -16.14 -9.30 -1.89
N GLY A 63 -17.01 -9.49 -2.89
CA GLY A 63 -16.93 -10.60 -3.83
C GLY A 63 -15.76 -10.45 -4.82
N SER A 64 -15.49 -9.22 -5.25
CA SER A 64 -14.32 -8.89 -6.06
C SER A 64 -13.88 -7.45 -5.81
N PHE A 65 -12.61 -7.15 -6.05
CA PHE A 65 -12.04 -5.82 -5.93
C PHE A 65 -11.24 -5.46 -7.18
N SER A 66 -11.48 -4.26 -7.71
CA SER A 66 -10.76 -3.73 -8.87
C SER A 66 -10.29 -2.30 -8.60
N LEU A 67 -8.98 -2.08 -8.70
CA LEU A 67 -8.34 -0.76 -8.69
C LEU A 67 -7.72 -0.47 -10.06
N LEU A 68 -8.36 0.42 -10.83
CA LEU A 68 -8.13 0.54 -12.27
C LEU A 68 -7.72 1.95 -12.70
N ASP A 69 -7.03 2.03 -13.83
CA ASP A 69 -6.84 3.27 -14.61
C ASP A 69 -6.27 4.45 -13.82
N GLY A 70 -5.20 4.21 -13.06
CA GLY A 70 -4.51 5.24 -12.30
C GLY A 70 -5.19 5.60 -10.97
N ALA A 71 -6.10 4.76 -10.48
CA ALA A 71 -6.75 4.93 -9.19
C ALA A 71 -5.80 4.64 -8.01
N LEU A 72 -6.14 5.17 -6.84
CA LEU A 72 -5.31 5.11 -5.63
C LEU A 72 -6.09 4.54 -4.44
N LEU A 73 -5.48 3.60 -3.73
CA LEU A 73 -5.92 3.18 -2.39
C LEU A 73 -4.77 3.46 -1.42
N SER A 74 -4.96 4.37 -0.46
CA SER A 74 -3.83 4.84 0.34
C SER A 74 -4.18 5.12 1.79
N VAL A 75 -3.37 4.59 2.71
CA VAL A 75 -3.29 5.09 4.08
C VAL A 75 -1.96 5.80 4.24
N SER A 76 -1.98 7.02 4.76
CA SER A 76 -0.72 7.75 4.91
C SER A 76 -0.65 8.68 6.12
N THR A 77 0.53 8.82 6.69
CA THR A 77 0.80 9.81 7.74
C THR A 77 1.94 10.70 7.29
N LEU A 78 1.62 11.90 6.82
CA LEU A 78 2.59 12.93 6.42
C LEU A 78 3.07 13.78 7.61
N GLY A 79 2.27 13.86 8.67
CA GLY A 79 2.57 14.43 9.99
C GLY A 79 3.22 13.44 10.96
N GLU A 80 3.12 13.69 12.27
CA GLU A 80 3.66 12.79 13.31
C GLU A 80 2.70 11.63 13.62
N GLY A 81 3.21 10.39 13.57
CA GLY A 81 2.46 9.18 13.91
C GLY A 81 2.66 8.05 12.91
N ASN A 82 2.21 6.84 13.28
CA ASN A 82 2.24 5.69 12.37
C ASN A 82 1.13 5.79 11.32
N ALA A 83 1.35 5.24 10.13
CA ALA A 83 0.27 5.06 9.15
C ALA A 83 -0.61 3.87 9.55
N GLY A 84 -1.85 3.88 9.06
CA GLY A 84 -2.77 2.76 9.24
C GLY A 84 -2.45 1.57 8.34
N ASN A 85 -3.27 0.52 8.47
CA ASN A 85 -3.22 -0.68 7.65
C ASN A 85 -4.24 -0.63 6.51
N ILE A 86 -3.97 -1.38 5.45
CA ILE A 86 -4.94 -1.68 4.40
C ILE A 86 -5.22 -3.18 4.43
N ASP A 87 -6.50 -3.54 4.60
CA ASP A 87 -6.97 -4.92 4.65
C ASP A 87 -8.00 -5.15 3.54
N LEU A 88 -7.63 -5.94 2.53
CA LEU A 88 -8.54 -6.41 1.47
C LEU A 88 -8.95 -7.85 1.74
N ASN A 89 -10.22 -8.07 2.07
CA ASN A 89 -10.81 -9.38 2.35
C ASN A 89 -11.80 -9.76 1.23
N ILE A 90 -11.28 -10.34 0.16
CA ILE A 90 -12.03 -10.55 -1.08
C ILE A 90 -12.23 -12.03 -1.32
N THR A 91 -13.47 -12.48 -1.53
CA THR A 91 -13.73 -13.92 -1.73
C THR A 91 -13.33 -14.41 -3.12
N GLY A 92 -13.37 -13.53 -4.12
CA GLY A 92 -13.00 -13.80 -5.50
C GLY A 92 -11.64 -13.22 -5.88
N ALA A 93 -11.65 -12.27 -6.82
CA ALA A 93 -10.44 -11.73 -7.43
C ALA A 93 -10.14 -10.31 -6.95
N VAL A 94 -8.86 -10.04 -6.70
CA VAL A 94 -8.28 -8.70 -6.57
C VAL A 94 -7.55 -8.39 -7.87
N THR A 95 -7.97 -7.33 -8.56
CA THR A 95 -7.32 -6.84 -9.78
C THR A 95 -6.83 -5.43 -9.56
N ILE A 96 -5.54 -5.18 -9.79
CA ILE A 96 -4.96 -3.85 -9.75
C ILE A 96 -4.24 -3.63 -11.07
N SER A 97 -4.80 -2.75 -11.90
CA SER A 97 -4.32 -2.59 -13.26
C SER A 97 -4.47 -1.18 -13.81
N GLY A 98 -3.71 -0.89 -14.86
CA GLY A 98 -3.95 0.27 -15.71
C GLY A 98 -3.14 1.49 -15.32
N VAL A 99 -2.93 2.32 -16.35
CA VAL A 99 -2.28 3.62 -16.27
C VAL A 99 -3.20 4.63 -16.90
N LYS A 100 -3.36 5.79 -16.26
CA LYS A 100 -4.04 6.93 -16.85
C LYS A 100 -3.26 8.21 -16.57
N ASP A 101 -3.14 9.06 -17.57
CA ASP A 101 -2.35 10.31 -17.50
C ASP A 101 -0.90 10.07 -17.04
N GLY A 102 -0.30 8.94 -17.44
CA GLY A 102 1.07 8.55 -17.05
C GLY A 102 1.20 7.99 -15.62
N LEU A 103 0.13 7.91 -14.83
CA LEU A 103 0.15 7.36 -13.48
C LEU A 103 -0.47 5.97 -13.41
N ARG A 104 0.24 5.05 -12.74
CA ARG A 104 -0.20 3.67 -12.46
C ARG A 104 -1.27 3.63 -11.38
N SER A 105 -2.08 2.58 -11.37
CA SER A 105 -2.89 2.22 -10.21
C SER A 105 -2.00 1.77 -9.05
N VAL A 106 -2.24 2.30 -7.85
CA VAL A 106 -1.37 2.08 -6.68
C VAL A 106 -2.18 1.77 -5.42
N ILE A 107 -1.72 0.75 -4.67
CA ILE A 107 -2.09 0.58 -3.26
C ILE A 107 -0.86 0.91 -2.41
N ASN A 108 -1.03 1.79 -1.43
CA ASN A 108 0.08 2.28 -0.63
C ASN A 108 -0.26 2.40 0.87
N SER A 109 0.63 1.93 1.74
CA SER A 109 0.69 2.37 3.14
C SER A 109 2.01 3.10 3.38
N ALA A 110 1.96 4.39 3.72
CA ALA A 110 3.17 5.21 3.75
C ALA A 110 3.22 6.19 4.92
N VAL A 111 4.42 6.39 5.46
CA VAL A 111 4.73 7.54 6.31
C VAL A 111 5.59 8.51 5.51
N GLY A 112 5.13 9.76 5.45
CA GLY A 112 5.77 10.85 4.72
C GLY A 112 6.85 11.54 5.57
N THR A 113 6.66 12.83 5.85
CA THR A 113 7.71 13.66 6.43
C THR A 113 7.86 13.57 7.95
N GLY A 114 6.81 13.19 8.68
CA GLY A 114 6.91 13.03 10.13
C GLY A 114 7.51 11.70 10.56
N ASN A 115 7.57 11.51 11.87
CA ASN A 115 8.14 10.32 12.49
C ASN A 115 7.05 9.24 12.65
N GLY A 116 7.29 8.04 12.13
CA GLY A 116 6.41 6.89 12.32
C GLY A 116 6.73 5.69 11.42
N ALA A 117 6.12 4.54 11.73
CA ALA A 117 6.15 3.36 10.88
C ALA A 117 4.98 3.36 9.89
N ALA A 118 5.21 2.94 8.64
CA ALA A 118 4.09 2.61 7.77
C ALA A 118 3.41 1.34 8.25
N GLY A 119 2.11 1.24 8.00
CA GLY A 119 1.33 0.07 8.34
C GLY A 119 1.50 -1.06 7.34
N ASN A 120 0.78 -2.13 7.61
CA ASN A 120 0.76 -3.33 6.79
C ASN A 120 -0.26 -3.21 5.66
N LEU A 121 0.04 -3.89 4.57
CA LEU A 121 -0.89 -4.13 3.47
C LEU A 121 -1.20 -5.62 3.43
N ASN A 122 -2.43 -5.99 3.74
CA ASN A 122 -2.92 -7.36 3.74
C ASN A 122 -3.94 -7.54 2.61
N VAL A 123 -3.72 -8.54 1.77
CA VAL A 123 -4.62 -8.90 0.67
C VAL A 123 -4.94 -10.38 0.78
N ASN A 124 -6.18 -10.69 1.12
CA ASN A 124 -6.75 -12.04 1.07
C ASN A 124 -7.68 -12.13 -0.15
N ALA A 125 -7.40 -13.07 -1.04
CA ALA A 125 -8.20 -13.31 -2.24
C ALA A 125 -8.14 -14.79 -2.66
N ARG A 126 -8.99 -15.18 -3.60
CA ARG A 126 -8.74 -16.41 -4.38
C ARG A 126 -7.62 -16.18 -5.40
N THR A 127 -7.63 -15.03 -6.07
CA THR A 127 -6.62 -14.64 -7.06
C THR A 127 -6.24 -13.18 -6.90
N ILE A 128 -4.95 -12.86 -7.09
CA ILE A 128 -4.42 -11.49 -7.07
C ILE A 128 -3.73 -11.25 -8.41
N PHE A 129 -4.22 -10.26 -9.16
CA PHE A 129 -3.70 -9.88 -10.46
C PHE A 129 -3.15 -8.45 -10.42
N LEU A 130 -1.84 -8.32 -10.62
CA LEU A 130 -1.14 -7.06 -10.73
C LEU A 130 -0.70 -6.87 -12.17
N ASP A 131 -1.11 -5.77 -12.78
CA ASP A 131 -0.86 -5.55 -14.19
C ASP A 131 -0.60 -4.07 -14.54
N ASN A 132 0.67 -3.74 -14.76
CA ASN A 132 1.18 -2.36 -14.84
C ASN A 132 0.77 -1.52 -13.61
N SER A 133 0.92 -2.09 -12.42
CA SER A 133 0.49 -1.48 -11.16
C SER A 133 1.55 -1.57 -10.06
N THR A 134 1.25 -1.01 -8.88
CA THR A 134 2.18 -1.04 -7.74
C THR A 134 1.45 -1.30 -6.43
N LEU A 135 1.99 -2.25 -5.66
CA LEU A 135 1.76 -2.42 -4.24
C LEU A 135 3.01 -1.91 -3.51
N SER A 136 2.84 -0.91 -2.64
CA SER A 136 3.95 -0.33 -1.89
C SER A 136 3.63 -0.25 -0.41
N THR A 137 4.66 -0.42 0.40
CA THR A 137 4.66 0.14 1.75
C THR A 137 5.94 0.91 1.99
N ASP A 138 5.83 2.10 2.58
CA ASP A 138 6.91 3.07 2.67
C ASP A 138 7.06 3.57 4.12
N THR A 139 7.90 2.89 4.90
CA THR A 139 8.25 3.31 6.26
C THR A 139 9.38 4.32 6.25
N ARG A 140 9.20 5.40 7.02
CA ARG A 140 10.25 6.37 7.31
C ARG A 140 10.36 6.66 8.82
N SER A 141 11.27 5.98 9.50
CA SER A 141 11.55 6.25 10.92
C SER A 141 12.82 7.09 11.09
N ARG A 142 12.75 8.10 11.96
CA ARG A 142 13.95 8.76 12.51
C ARG A 142 14.40 8.12 13.82
N ASP A 143 13.55 7.33 14.45
CA ASP A 143 13.83 6.68 15.71
C ASP A 143 14.46 5.32 15.45
N ASN A 144 15.66 5.16 16.03
CA ASN A 144 16.59 4.05 15.95
C ASN A 144 16.11 2.75 16.64
N ASN A 145 14.80 2.56 16.80
CA ASN A 145 14.28 1.39 17.49
C ASN A 145 14.26 0.19 16.51
N PRO A 146 15.10 -0.85 16.69
CA PRO A 146 15.07 -2.02 15.81
C PRO A 146 13.79 -2.87 15.97
N ASN A 147 12.95 -2.58 16.97
CA ASN A 147 11.73 -3.31 17.31
C ASN A 147 10.43 -2.63 16.83
N ILE A 148 10.48 -1.53 16.08
CA ILE A 148 9.26 -1.00 15.44
C ILE A 148 8.83 -1.93 14.31
N GLU A 149 7.52 -2.20 14.25
CA GLU A 149 6.89 -2.95 13.17
C GLU A 149 7.32 -2.35 11.82
N GLN A 150 8.01 -3.16 11.04
CA GLN A 150 8.36 -2.79 9.68
C GLN A 150 7.17 -3.06 8.79
N ALA A 151 6.92 -2.17 7.85
CA ALA A 151 5.79 -2.32 6.97
C ALA A 151 5.89 -3.63 6.21
N THR A 152 4.83 -4.42 6.29
CA THR A 152 4.77 -5.75 5.70
C THR A 152 3.67 -5.79 4.64
N ILE A 153 3.97 -6.36 3.49
CA ILE A 153 2.98 -6.73 2.48
C ILE A 153 2.69 -8.22 2.64
N ASN A 154 1.45 -8.58 2.97
CA ASN A 154 0.97 -9.95 3.05
C ASN A 154 -0.02 -10.21 1.91
N LEU A 155 0.34 -11.10 0.99
CA LEU A 155 -0.55 -11.57 -0.07
C LEU A 155 -0.93 -13.03 0.21
N GLN A 156 -2.20 -13.27 0.47
CA GLN A 156 -2.78 -14.60 0.65
C GLN A 156 -3.73 -14.85 -0.51
N ALA A 157 -3.32 -15.71 -1.44
CA ALA A 157 -4.13 -16.07 -2.59
C ALA A 157 -4.28 -17.59 -2.68
N SER A 158 -5.50 -18.11 -2.58
CA SER A 158 -5.73 -19.57 -2.64
C SER A 158 -5.25 -20.19 -3.96
N ASP A 159 -5.36 -19.47 -5.08
CA ASP A 159 -5.04 -20.01 -6.41
C ASP A 159 -3.76 -19.39 -6.98
N LEU A 160 -3.75 -18.07 -7.21
CA LEU A 160 -2.72 -17.42 -8.04
C LEU A 160 -2.42 -15.99 -7.60
N VAL A 161 -1.14 -15.66 -7.55
CA VAL A 161 -0.63 -14.28 -7.65
C VAL A 161 0.09 -14.12 -8.99
N LEU A 162 -0.42 -13.23 -9.85
CA LEU A 162 0.14 -12.98 -11.17
C LEU A 162 0.56 -11.50 -11.30
N LEU A 163 1.82 -11.28 -11.67
CA LEU A 163 2.39 -9.97 -11.94
C LEU A 163 2.73 -9.84 -13.43
N ARG A 164 2.29 -8.74 -14.05
CA ARG A 164 2.47 -8.45 -15.48
C ARG A 164 2.84 -6.99 -15.74
N ARG A 165 3.43 -6.76 -16.92
CA ARG A 165 3.76 -5.44 -17.50
C ARG A 165 4.43 -4.46 -16.53
N GLY A 166 5.53 -4.87 -15.91
CA GLY A 166 6.32 -4.01 -15.01
C GLY A 166 5.62 -3.69 -13.70
N SER A 167 4.78 -4.61 -13.23
CA SER A 167 4.13 -4.52 -11.92
C SER A 167 5.15 -4.64 -10.80
N LYS A 168 4.87 -3.95 -9.69
CA LYS A 168 5.80 -3.88 -8.55
C LYS A 168 5.11 -4.24 -7.26
N ILE A 169 5.74 -5.11 -6.47
CA ILE A 169 5.45 -5.28 -5.05
C ILE A 169 6.70 -4.84 -4.31
N THR A 170 6.61 -3.78 -3.51
CA THR A 170 7.78 -3.21 -2.86
C THR A 170 7.52 -2.82 -1.42
N THR A 171 8.49 -3.09 -0.55
CA THR A 171 8.58 -2.45 0.76
C THR A 171 9.82 -1.58 0.79
N ASN A 172 9.68 -0.38 1.35
CA ASN A 172 10.77 0.56 1.52
C ASN A 172 10.88 0.95 2.99
N ALA A 173 12.10 0.87 3.52
CA ALA A 173 12.44 1.40 4.83
C ALA A 173 13.57 2.44 4.68
N SER A 174 13.30 3.67 5.10
CA SER A 174 14.28 4.75 5.07
C SER A 174 14.45 5.41 6.44
N GLY A 175 15.69 5.51 6.92
CA GLY A 175 16.00 6.00 8.26
C GLY A 175 17.29 5.42 8.81
N GLU A 176 17.68 5.82 10.02
CA GLU A 176 18.83 5.25 10.72
C GLU A 176 18.43 3.93 11.39
N ASN A 177 19.24 2.87 11.20
CA ASN A 177 19.05 1.56 11.84
C ASN A 177 17.70 0.86 11.60
N ILE A 178 17.00 1.18 10.51
CA ILE A 178 15.78 0.45 10.13
C ILE A 178 16.13 -0.75 9.26
N ILE A 179 15.57 -1.90 9.60
CA ILE A 179 15.62 -3.12 8.78
C ILE A 179 14.52 -3.00 7.70
N GLY A 180 14.81 -3.41 6.47
CA GLY A 180 13.86 -3.35 5.35
C GLY A 180 12.52 -4.03 5.66
N GLY A 181 11.41 -3.54 5.09
CA GLY A 181 10.09 -4.17 5.27
C GLY A 181 9.99 -5.57 4.69
N ASN A 182 8.98 -6.33 5.09
CA ASN A 182 8.80 -7.73 4.69
C ASN A 182 7.75 -7.88 3.57
N ILE A 183 7.95 -8.84 2.68
CA ILE A 183 6.94 -9.27 1.70
C ILE A 183 6.69 -10.75 1.89
N ASN A 184 5.47 -11.11 2.27
CA ASN A 184 5.01 -12.48 2.44
C ASN A 184 3.97 -12.79 1.36
N ILE A 185 4.21 -13.83 0.57
CA ILE A 185 3.27 -14.28 -0.46
C ILE A 185 2.99 -15.76 -0.21
N ASN A 186 1.73 -16.07 0.12
CA ASN A 186 1.24 -17.43 0.27
C ASN A 186 0.23 -17.71 -0.84
N THR A 187 0.59 -18.60 -1.77
CA THR A 187 -0.25 -18.97 -2.88
C THR A 187 0.16 -20.30 -3.50
N ASN A 188 -0.76 -20.98 -4.19
CA ASN A 188 -0.45 -22.18 -4.96
C ASN A 188 0.49 -21.86 -6.14
N PHE A 189 0.25 -20.73 -6.81
CA PHE A 189 1.06 -20.30 -7.95
C PHE A 189 1.44 -18.83 -7.82
N LEU A 190 2.74 -18.55 -7.91
CA LEU A 190 3.26 -17.20 -8.08
C LEU A 190 3.89 -17.10 -9.48
N VAL A 191 3.38 -16.19 -10.30
CA VAL A 191 3.83 -16.01 -11.68
C VAL A 191 4.19 -14.54 -11.91
N GLY A 192 5.44 -14.26 -12.28
CA GLY A 192 5.90 -12.94 -12.68
C GLY A 192 6.32 -12.92 -14.15
N LEU A 193 5.73 -12.07 -14.96
CA LEU A 193 6.04 -11.90 -16.38
C LEU A 193 6.35 -10.43 -16.68
N GLU A 194 6.96 -10.18 -17.85
CA GLU A 194 7.07 -8.84 -18.44
C GLU A 194 7.74 -7.84 -17.48
N ASP A 195 8.92 -8.19 -16.97
CA ASP A 195 9.77 -7.37 -16.09
C ASP A 195 9.07 -6.88 -14.80
N SER A 196 8.24 -7.74 -14.22
CA SER A 196 7.62 -7.46 -12.92
C SER A 196 8.56 -7.78 -11.76
N ASP A 197 8.54 -6.92 -10.73
CA ASP A 197 9.49 -6.94 -9.63
C ASP A 197 8.82 -7.18 -8.27
N ILE A 198 9.48 -7.97 -7.42
CA ILE A 198 9.17 -8.10 -5.99
C ILE A 198 10.44 -7.71 -5.22
N MET A 199 10.39 -6.59 -4.50
CA MET A 199 11.58 -5.94 -3.98
C MET A 199 11.43 -5.46 -2.54
N MET A 200 12.42 -5.77 -1.69
CA MET A 200 12.53 -5.19 -0.35
C MET A 200 13.73 -4.23 -0.30
N ARG A 201 13.54 -3.00 0.20
CA ARG A 201 14.56 -1.95 0.21
C ARG A 201 14.79 -1.42 1.62
N SER A 202 16.06 -1.24 1.98
CA SER A 202 16.49 -0.53 3.19
C SER A 202 17.66 0.43 2.89
N ARG A 203 17.74 1.57 3.58
CA ARG A 203 18.81 2.58 3.37
C ARG A 203 20.21 2.05 3.76
N SER A 204 20.26 1.05 4.65
CA SER A 204 21.48 0.41 5.16
C SER A 204 22.03 -0.69 4.23
N GLY A 205 21.36 -0.98 3.12
CA GLY A 205 21.77 -2.01 2.18
C GLY A 205 20.59 -2.64 1.44
N TRP A 206 20.88 -3.14 0.25
CA TRP A 206 19.94 -3.90 -0.56
C TRP A 206 19.87 -5.33 -0.03
N ARG A 207 18.67 -5.84 0.25
CA ARG A 207 18.42 -7.27 0.22
C ARG A 207 17.58 -7.54 -1.02
N GLN A 208 18.25 -7.97 -2.08
CA GLN A 208 17.54 -8.50 -3.25
C GLN A 208 16.85 -9.80 -2.82
N SER A 209 15.52 -9.78 -2.67
CA SER A 209 14.76 -11.03 -2.71
C SER A 209 14.85 -11.60 -4.11
N GLN A 210 15.00 -12.92 -4.17
CA GLN A 210 15.32 -13.70 -5.36
C GLN A 210 14.79 -13.10 -6.66
N LEU A 211 15.71 -12.73 -7.56
CA LEU A 211 15.47 -12.66 -8.99
C LEU A 211 14.91 -14.03 -9.40
N TRP A 212 13.60 -14.19 -9.42
CA TRP A 212 13.01 -15.38 -10.02
C TRP A 212 13.16 -15.24 -11.53
N LYS A 213 14.11 -15.99 -12.09
CA LYS A 213 14.12 -16.28 -13.52
C LYS A 213 13.12 -17.42 -13.73
N PRO A 214 12.15 -17.30 -14.68
CA PRO A 214 11.24 -18.39 -14.98
C PRO A 214 12.04 -19.65 -15.30
N LYS A 215 11.64 -20.79 -14.74
CA LYS A 215 12.06 -22.07 -15.33
C LYS A 215 11.38 -22.14 -16.70
N ALA A 216 12.19 -22.01 -17.75
CA ALA A 216 11.80 -22.44 -19.07
C ALA A 216 11.48 -23.94 -18.98
N TRP A 217 10.26 -24.30 -19.39
CA TRP A 217 9.89 -25.67 -19.70
C TRP A 217 10.38 -26.01 -21.11
#